data_AF-I8U9S0-F1
#
_entry.id   AF-I8U9S0-F1
#
_cell.length_a   1.000
_cell.length_b   1.000
_cell.length_c   1.000
_cell.angle_alpha   90.00
_cell.angle_beta   90.00
_cell.angle_gamma   90.00
#
_symmetry.space_group_name_H-M   'P 1'
#
loop_
_entity.id
_entity.type
_entity.pdbx_description
1 polymer ?
#
loop_
_entity_poly.entity_id
_entity_poly.type
_entity_poly.pdbx_seq_one_letter_code
_entity_poly.pdbx_strand_id
1 'polypeptide(L)' 'MSLDISPLLKAIARLQEGWQRYQLDISDIQIRDGLVQRFEFTYEISHKILKRYLEHSSPSPELFDQMPFADLIRSANEQG' A
#
# COMPACT_ATOMS: atom_id res chain seq x y z
N MET A 1 -4.98 20.31 5.75
CA MET A 1 -3.67 19.64 5.69
C MET A 1 -3.76 18.62 4.57
N SER A 2 -2.87 18.62 3.58
CA SER A 2 -2.94 17.68 2.44
C SER A 2 -2.49 16.27 2.84
N LEU A 3 -3.13 15.25 2.29
CA LEU A 3 -2.69 13.86 2.45
C LEU A 3 -1.31 13.65 1.79
N ASP A 4 -0.29 13.31 2.58
CA ASP A 4 1.03 12.98 2.04
C ASP A 4 1.11 11.51 1.59
N ILE A 5 1.24 11.32 0.27
CA ILE A 5 1.38 10.01 -0.38
C ILE A 5 2.83 9.65 -0.73
N SER A 6 3.80 10.51 -0.40
CA SER A 6 5.23 10.29 -0.69
C SER A 6 5.76 8.93 -0.20
N PRO A 7 5.35 8.40 0.98
CA PRO A 7 5.78 7.08 1.42
C PRO A 7 5.35 5.95 0.47
N LEU A 8 4.13 6.01 -0.07
CA LEU A 8 3.61 5.01 -1.02
C LEU A 8 4.36 5.07 -2.34
N LEU A 9 4.59 6.27 -2.88
CA LEU A 9 5.37 6.44 -4.11
C LEU A 9 6.78 5.86 -3.98
N LYS A 10 7.44 6.08 -2.84
CA LYS A 10 8.76 5.50 -2.55
C LYS A 10 8.71 3.99 -2.46
N ALA A 11 7.68 3.42 -1.81
CA ALA A 11 7.52 1.97 -1.69
C ALA A 11 7.32 1.31 -3.06
N ILE A 12 6.43 1.87 -3.89
CA ILE A 12 6.18 1.40 -5.27
C ILE A 12 7.47 1.45 -6.09
N ALA A 13 8.23 2.55 -6.02
CA ALA A 13 9.50 2.66 -6.75
C ALA A 13 10.49 1.56 -6.33
N ARG A 14 10.61 1.27 -5.02
CA ARG A 14 11.48 0.19 -4.53
C ARG A 14 10.98 -1.19 -4.92
N LEU A 15 9.66 -1.41 -4.95
CA LEU A 15 9.08 -2.64 -5.44
C LEU A 15 9.42 -2.85 -6.93
N GLN A 16 9.26 -1.81 -7.75
CA GLN A 16 9.58 -1.84 -9.18
C GLN A 16 11.08 -2.10 -9.43
N GLU A 17 11.97 -1.46 -8.68
CA GLU A 17 13.42 -1.75 -8.76
C GLU A 17 13.73 -3.21 -8.41
N GLY A 18 13.07 -3.75 -7.38
CA GLY A 18 13.24 -5.15 -6.97
C GLY A 18 12.75 -6.11 -8.04
N TRP A 19 11.60 -5.80 -8.65
CA TRP A 19 11.02 -6.56 -9.75
C TRP A 19 11.97 -6.60 -10.95
N GLN A 20 12.48 -5.44 -11.39
CA GLN A 20 13.45 -5.37 -12.49
C GLN A 20 14.72 -6.18 -12.22
N ARG A 21 15.20 -6.19 -10.97
CA ARG A 21 16.35 -7.01 -10.57
C ARG A 21 16.04 -8.50 -10.63
N TYR A 22 14.89 -8.93 -10.11
CA TYR A 22 14.45 -10.32 -10.15
C TYR A 22 14.32 -10.84 -11.59
N GLN A 23 13.85 -10.01 -12.52
CA GLN A 23 13.73 -10.39 -13.93
C GLN A 23 15.07 -10.69 -14.62
N LEU A 24 16.20 -10.21 -14.09
CA LEU A 24 17.53 -10.51 -14.65
C LEU A 24 17.97 -11.95 -14.35
N ASP A 25 17.57 -12.49 -13.21
CA ASP A 25 17.81 -13.88 -12.81
C ASP A 25 16.70 -14.35 -11.86
N ILE A 26 15.73 -15.07 -12.42
CA ILE A 26 14.58 -15.57 -11.67
C ILE A 26 14.93 -16.77 -10.77
N SER A 27 16.14 -17.33 -10.89
CA SER A 27 16.63 -18.43 -10.05
C SER A 27 17.23 -17.94 -8.73
N ASP A 28 17.52 -16.64 -8.61
CA ASP A 28 18.01 -16.02 -7.39
C ASP A 28 16.90 -15.94 -6.32
N ILE A 29 16.92 -16.92 -5.42
CA ILE A 29 15.96 -17.07 -4.32
C ILE A 29 16.06 -15.90 -3.33
N GLN A 30 17.26 -15.37 -3.09
CA GLN A 30 17.45 -14.27 -2.15
C GLN A 30 16.81 -12.98 -2.67
N ILE A 31 16.92 -12.72 -3.98
CA ILE A 31 16.25 -11.59 -4.62
C ILE A 31 14.74 -11.80 -4.63
N ARG A 32 14.25 -13.02 -4.89
CA ARG A 32 12.82 -13.34 -4.82
C ARG A 32 12.25 -13.07 -3.42
N ASP A 33 12.91 -13.54 -2.37
CA ASP A 33 12.43 -13.38 -1.00
C ASP A 33 12.45 -11.89 -0.58
N GLY A 34 13.49 -11.15 -0.98
CA GLY A 34 13.52 -9.70 -0.82
C GLY A 34 12.42 -8.95 -1.59
N LEU A 35 12.04 -9.45 -2.77
CA LEU A 35 10.93 -8.91 -3.56
C LEU A 35 9.58 -9.15 -2.88
N VAL A 36 9.36 -10.34 -2.30
CA VAL A 36 8.16 -10.64 -1.50
C VAL A 36 8.05 -9.68 -0.32
N GLN A 37 9.14 -9.45 0.41
CA GLN A 37 9.15 -8.49 1.52
C GLN A 37 8.79 -7.06 1.09
N ARG A 38 9.28 -6.62 -0.08
CA ARG A 38 8.94 -5.30 -0.64
C ARG A 38 7.47 -5.22 -1.04
N PHE A 39 6.90 -6.31 -1.54
CA PHE A 39 5.47 -6.39 -1.84
C PHE A 39 4.63 -6.24 -0.57
N GLU A 40 4.92 -7.02 0.48
CA GLU A 40 4.21 -6.94 1.76
C GLU A 40 4.24 -5.53 2.36
N PHE A 41 5.41 -4.88 2.34
CA PHE A 41 5.56 -3.51 2.81
C PHE A 41 4.76 -2.50 1.99
N THR A 42 4.78 -2.64 0.66
CA THR A 42 4.03 -1.76 -0.25
C THR A 42 2.52 -1.93 -0.06
N TYR A 43 2.07 -3.16 0.11
CA TYR A 43 0.67 -3.50 0.38
C TYR A 43 0.18 -2.89 1.70
N GLU A 44 0.96 -3.03 2.77
CA GLU A 44 0.66 -2.44 4.08
C GLU A 44 0.60 -0.89 4.03
N ILE A 45 1.51 -0.24 3.30
CA ILE A 45 1.44 1.21 3.10
C ILE A 45 0.19 1.59 2.31
N SER A 46 -0.16 0.83 1.27
CA SER A 46 -1.34 1.09 0.45
C SER A 46 -2.60 1.14 1.31
N HIS A 47 -2.76 0.19 2.24
CA HIS A 47 -3.89 0.18 3.17
C HIS A 47 -3.90 1.38 4.13
N LYS A 48 -2.73 1.74 4.67
CA LYS A 48 -2.61 2.90 5.56
C LYS A 48 -2.96 4.20 4.85
N ILE A 49 -2.53 4.37 3.60
CA ILE A 49 -2.87 5.53 2.79
C ILE A 49 -4.35 5.54 2.43
N LEU A 50 -4.92 4.38 2.10
CA LEU A 50 -6.35 4.25 1.82
C LEU A 50 -7.22 4.65 3.03
N LYS A 51 -6.88 4.14 4.22
CA LYS A 51 -7.54 4.54 5.47
C LYS A 51 -7.45 6.04 5.71
N ARG A 52 -6.24 6.62 5.59
CA ARG A 52 -6.03 8.07 5.76
C ARG A 52 -6.79 8.91 4.73
N TYR A 53 -6.92 8.42 3.50
CA TYR A 53 -7.71 9.09 2.46
C TYR A 53 -9.19 9.12 2.81
N LEU A 54 -9.73 7.99 3.28
CA LEU A 54 -11.12 7.88 3.74
C LEU A 54 -11.39 8.79 4.94
N GLU A 55 -10.50 8.79 5.93
CA GLU A 55 -10.55 9.71 7.08
C GLU A 55 -10.51 11.17 6.65
N HIS A 56 -9.65 11.51 5.69
CA HIS A 56 -9.50 12.87 5.19
C HIS A 56 -10.73 13.37 4.42
N SER A 57 -11.44 12.46 3.73
CA SER A 57 -12.54 12.78 2.83
C SER A 57 -13.93 12.66 3.50
N SER A 58 -13.97 12.20 4.74
CA SER A 58 -15.22 11.93 5.47
C SER A 58 -15.54 13.01 6.50
N PRO A 59 -16.84 13.36 6.67
CA PRO A 59 -17.29 14.19 7.79
C PRO A 59 -17.28 13.46 9.14
N SER A 60 -16.99 12.16 9.17
CA SER A 60 -16.89 11.34 10.40
C SER A 60 -15.70 10.39 10.31
N PRO A 61 -14.46 10.91 10.52
CA PRO A 61 -13.22 10.13 10.36
C PRO A 61 -13.10 8.95 11.34
N GLU A 62 -13.69 9.06 12.53
CA GLU A 62 -13.59 8.09 13.62
C GLU A 62 -14.22 6.73 13.25
N LEU A 63 -15.11 6.71 12.25
CA LEU A 63 -15.73 5.48 11.73
C LEU A 63 -14.70 4.53 11.10
N PHE A 64 -13.61 5.06 10.53
CA PHE A 64 -12.59 4.24 9.88
C PHE A 64 -11.57 3.67 10.86
N ASP A 65 -11.57 4.11 12.12
CA ASP A 65 -10.57 3.67 13.09
C ASP A 65 -10.74 2.22 13.52
N GLN A 66 -12.00 1.80 13.67
CA GLN A 66 -12.39 0.46 14.11
C GLN A 66 -12.85 -0.43 12.94
N MET A 67 -12.75 0.07 11.71
CA MET A 67 -13.30 -0.62 10.55
C MET A 67 -12.45 -1.85 10.19
N PRO A 68 -13.07 -3.04 10.06
CA PRO A 68 -12.38 -4.21 9.55
C PRO A 68 -11.82 -3.97 8.16
N PHE A 69 -10.69 -4.62 7.86
CA PHE A 69 -10.00 -4.42 6.58
C PHE A 69 -10.90 -4.61 5.35
N ALA A 70 -11.72 -5.67 5.32
CA ALA A 70 -12.62 -5.93 4.20
C ALA A 70 -13.66 -4.81 3.99
N ASP A 71 -14.13 -4.20 5.07
CA ASP A 71 -15.09 -3.11 5.02
C ASP A 71 -14.39 -1.81 4.58
N LEU A 72 -13.15 -1.58 5.02
CA LEU A 72 -12.33 -0.47 4.55
C LEU A 72 -12.16 -0.49 3.03
N ILE A 73 -11.84 -1.66 2.46
CA ILE A 73 -11.72 -1.83 1.01
C ILE A 73 -13.05 -1.57 0.30
N ARG A 74 -14.17 -2.05 0.85
CA ARG A 74 -15.50 -1.81 0.27
C ARG A 74 -15.85 -0.33 0.27
N SER A 75 -15.67 0.35 1.40
CA SER A 75 -15.92 1.79 1.54
C SER A 75 -15.04 2.63 0.62
N ALA A 76 -13.78 2.24 0.43
CA ALA A 76 -12.93 2.86 -0.59
C ALA A 76 -13.48 2.68 -2.00
N ASN A 77 -13.81 1.45 -2.38
CA ASN A 77 -14.34 1.15 -3.72
C ASN A 77 -15.65 1.89 -4.03
N GLU A 78 -16.48 2.16 -3.02
CA GLU A 78 -17.70 2.96 -3.17
C GLU A 78 -17.42 4.45 -3.47
N GLN A 79 -16.23 4.95 -3.15
CA GLN A 79 -15.82 6.35 -3.33
C GLN A 79 -15.00 6.60 -4.62
N GLY A 80 -14.65 5.55 -5.37
CA GLY A 80 -13.88 5.60 -6.62
C GLY A 80 -12.41 5.23 -6.46
#